data_AF-A0A1I1CKV9-F1
#
_entry.id   AF-A0A1I1CKV9-F1
#
_cell.length_a   1.000
_cell.length_b   1.000
_cell.length_c   1.000
_cell.angle_alpha   90.00
_cell.angle_beta   90.00
_cell.angle_gamma   90.00
#
_symmetry.space_group_name_H-M   'P 1'
#
loop_
_entity.id
_entity.type
_entity.pdbx_description
1 polymer ?
#
loop_
_entity_poly.entity_id
_entity_poly.type
_entity_poly.pdbx_seq_one_letter_code
_entity_poly.pdbx_strand_id
1 'polypeptide(L)'
;MLEQIRGEIDRLDEQLVELLAKRRMLVHAAGMAKTQLSEVDAPTRVERVIDRVRTLADGFGLEPRVAEATFRAMIREFIEVERELFVRKASNSEQ
;
A
#
# COMPACT_ATOMS: atom_id res chain seq x y z
N MET A 1 -13.44 1.35 30.59
CA MET A 1 -13.33 2.51 29.68
C MET A 1 -12.07 2.46 28.82
N LEU A 2 -10.85 2.57 29.37
CA LEU A 2 -9.62 2.51 28.57
C LEU A 2 -9.44 1.18 27.82
N GLU A 3 -9.74 0.06 28.47
CA GLU A 3 -9.65 -1.27 27.87
C GLU A 3 -10.66 -1.48 26.73
N GLN A 4 -11.86 -0.94 26.86
CA GLN A 4 -12.87 -0.98 25.79
C GLN A 4 -12.41 -0.18 24.57
N ILE A 5 -11.85 1.03 24.80
CA ILE A 5 -11.29 1.84 23.72
C ILE A 5 -10.17 1.10 23.01
N ARG A 6 -9.27 0.42 23.74
CA ARG A 6 -8.21 -0.40 23.14
C ARG A 6 -8.76 -1.54 22.31
N GLY A 7 -9.79 -2.24 22.82
CA GLY A 7 -10.44 -3.30 22.06
C GLY A 7 -11.08 -2.82 20.75
N GLU A 8 -11.64 -1.60 20.71
CA GLU A 8 -12.14 -1.02 19.45
C GLU A 8 -10.98 -0.66 18.49
N ILE A 9 -9.85 -0.17 19.01
CA ILE A 9 -8.65 0.09 18.20
C ILE A 9 -8.11 -1.20 17.60
N ASP A 10 -7.96 -2.26 18.41
CA ASP A 10 -7.43 -3.54 17.96
C ASP A 10 -8.29 -4.13 16.81
N ARG A 11 -9.63 -4.03 16.92
CA ARG A 11 -10.54 -4.45 15.85
C ARG A 11 -10.44 -3.60 14.59
N LEU A 12 -10.17 -2.30 14.73
CA LEU A 12 -9.93 -1.43 13.59
C LEU A 12 -8.61 -1.79 12.91
N ASP A 13 -7.57 -2.07 13.69
CA ASP A 13 -6.25 -2.47 13.18
C ASP A 13 -6.33 -3.78 12.40
N GLU A 14 -7.11 -4.77 12.87
CA GLU A 14 -7.39 -6.00 12.12
C GLU A 14 -8.02 -5.72 10.75
N GLN A 15 -9.02 -4.82 10.70
CA GLN A 15 -9.66 -4.43 9.45
C GLN A 15 -8.70 -3.67 8.52
N LEU A 16 -7.85 -2.81 9.07
CA LEU A 16 -6.83 -2.10 8.29
C LEU A 16 -5.85 -3.09 7.66
N VAL A 17 -5.37 -4.08 8.42
CA VAL A 17 -4.48 -5.12 7.89
C VAL A 17 -5.16 -5.93 6.78
N GLU A 18 -6.43 -6.30 6.93
CA GLU A 18 -7.18 -7.01 5.89
C GLU A 18 -7.30 -6.17 4.60
N LEU A 19 -7.61 -4.88 4.73
CA LEU A 19 -7.70 -3.96 3.60
C LEU A 19 -6.35 -3.73 2.91
N LEU A 20 -5.26 -3.66 3.69
CA LEU A 20 -3.90 -3.57 3.16
C LEU A 20 -3.55 -4.81 2.34
N ALA A 21 -3.89 -6.02 2.82
CA ALA A 21 -3.68 -7.25 2.07
C ALA A 21 -4.45 -7.26 0.74
N LYS A 22 -5.74 -6.88 0.76
CA LYS A 22 -6.56 -6.75 -0.47
C LYS A 22 -5.96 -5.74 -1.45
N ARG A 23 -5.52 -4.58 -0.96
CA ARG A 23 -4.87 -3.56 -1.78
C ARG A 23 -3.58 -4.09 -2.39
N ARG A 24 -2.78 -4.84 -1.63
CA ARG A 24 -1.53 -5.44 -2.11
C ARG A 24 -1.75 -6.42 -3.25
N MET A 25 -2.81 -7.23 -3.19
CA MET A 25 -3.19 -8.14 -4.28
C MET A 25 -3.53 -7.39 -5.57
N LEU A 26 -4.26 -6.27 -5.47
CA LEU A 26 -4.59 -5.43 -6.63
C LEU A 26 -3.35 -4.77 -7.24
N VAL A 27 -2.42 -4.30 -6.39
CA VAL A 27 -1.12 -3.78 -6.84
C VAL A 27 -0.30 -4.86 -7.54
N HIS A 28 -0.31 -6.09 -7.02
CA HIS A 28 0.36 -7.23 -7.66
C HIS A 28 -0.20 -7.51 -9.06
N ALA A 29 -1.52 -7.63 -9.16
CA ALA A 29 -2.20 -7.91 -10.43
C ALA A 29 -1.92 -6.81 -11.45
N ALA A 30 -1.93 -5.54 -11.01
CA ALA A 30 -1.57 -4.41 -11.85
C ALA A 30 -0.10 -4.42 -12.28
N GLY A 31 0.81 -4.94 -11.45
CA GLY A 31 2.22 -5.14 -11.78
C GLY A 31 2.44 -6.27 -12.78
N MET A 32 1.75 -7.41 -12.62
CA MET A 32 1.84 -8.56 -13.55
C MET A 32 1.28 -8.25 -14.94
N ALA A 33 0.34 -7.30 -15.05
CA ALA A 33 -0.15 -6.83 -16.34
C ALA A 33 0.89 -5.99 -17.12
N LYS A 34 1.94 -5.48 -16.46
CA LYS A 34 2.99 -4.67 -17.08
C LYS A 34 4.13 -5.56 -17.55
N THR A 35 4.45 -5.51 -18.84
CA THR A 35 5.42 -6.39 -19.49
C THR A 35 6.88 -5.96 -19.26
N GLN A 36 7.12 -4.78 -18.67
CA GLN A 36 8.46 -4.27 -18.37
C GLN A 36 8.55 -3.61 -16.98
N LEU A 37 9.69 -3.82 -16.31
CA LEU A 37 9.99 -3.27 -14.98
C LEU A 37 10.02 -1.72 -14.97
N SER A 38 10.33 -1.10 -16.11
CA SER A 38 10.33 0.37 -16.30
C SER A 38 8.95 1.01 -16.18
N GLU A 39 7.86 0.24 -16.26
CA GLU A 39 6.50 0.72 -16.03
C GLU A 39 6.06 0.61 -14.56
N VAL A 40 6.87 -0.02 -13.71
CA VAL A 40 6.58 -0.21 -12.27
C VAL A 40 6.82 1.08 -11.49
N ASP A 41 7.76 1.91 -11.92
CA ASP A 41 7.97 3.27 -11.40
C ASP A 41 7.23 4.28 -12.26
N ALA A 42 5.97 4.53 -11.91
CA ALA A 42 5.25 5.71 -12.39
C ALA A 42 5.12 6.71 -11.23
N PRO A 43 6.10 7.60 -11.00
CA PRO A 43 5.98 8.70 -10.04
C PRO A 43 4.64 9.45 -10.19
N THR A 44 4.18 9.63 -11.44
CA THR A 44 2.89 10.24 -11.78
C THR A 44 1.67 9.46 -11.25
N ARG A 45 1.77 8.13 -11.05
CA ARG A 45 0.68 7.35 -10.44
C ARG A 45 0.66 7.48 -8.92
N VAL A 46 1.84 7.49 -8.29
CA VAL A 46 1.99 7.64 -6.84
C VAL A 46 1.44 8.99 -6.40
N GLU A 47 1.85 10.08 -7.04
CA GLU A 47 1.36 11.42 -6.69
C GLU A 47 -0.17 11.52 -6.86
N ARG A 48 -0.75 10.94 -7.92
CA ARG A 48 -2.22 10.86 -8.06
C ARG A 48 -2.90 10.05 -6.95
N VAL A 49 -2.27 9.02 -6.38
CA VAL A 49 -2.81 8.36 -5.18
C VAL A 49 -2.76 9.32 -4.00
N ILE A 50 -1.63 9.99 -3.81
CA ILE A 50 -1.40 10.90 -2.68
C ILE A 50 -2.39 12.06 -2.69
N ASP A 51 -2.58 12.72 -3.82
CA ASP A 51 -3.57 13.81 -3.96
C ASP A 51 -4.97 13.33 -3.58
N ARG A 52 -5.37 12.16 -4.10
CA ARG A 52 -6.68 11.58 -3.81
C ARG A 52 -6.87 11.28 -2.32
N VAL A 53 -5.87 10.69 -1.66
CA VAL A 53 -6.01 10.33 -0.23
C VAL A 53 -5.95 11.54 0.69
N ARG A 54 -5.24 12.60 0.30
CA ARG A 54 -5.30 13.89 0.99
C ARG A 54 -6.71 14.47 0.96
N THR A 55 -7.34 14.51 -0.22
CA THR A 55 -8.75 14.94 -0.35
C THR A 55 -9.73 14.07 0.44
N LEU A 56 -9.52 12.74 0.45
CA LEU A 56 -10.35 11.85 1.26
C LEU A 56 -10.18 12.09 2.76
N ALA A 57 -8.94 12.34 3.21
CA ALA A 57 -8.65 12.61 4.62
C ALA A 57 -9.42 13.84 5.11
N ASP A 58 -9.42 14.93 4.33
CA ASP A 58 -10.21 16.13 4.63
C ASP A 58 -11.70 15.79 4.81
N GLY A 59 -12.26 14.95 3.93
CA GLY A 59 -13.66 14.52 4.01
C GLY A 59 -14.02 13.67 5.23
N PHE A 60 -13.04 13.01 5.84
CA PHE A 60 -13.21 12.19 7.05
C PHE A 60 -12.74 12.89 8.34
N GLY A 61 -12.29 14.15 8.26
CA GLY A 61 -11.76 14.88 9.42
C GLY A 61 -10.38 14.40 9.89
N LEU A 62 -9.63 13.72 9.02
CA LEU A 62 -8.25 13.31 9.26
C LEU A 62 -7.30 14.34 8.65
N GLU A 63 -6.23 14.72 9.34
CA GLU A 63 -5.24 15.65 8.78
C GLU A 63 -4.60 15.05 7.51
N PRO A 64 -4.62 15.76 6.36
CA PRO A 64 -4.09 15.23 5.09
C PRO A 64 -2.66 14.71 5.15
N ARG A 65 -1.83 15.33 6.01
CA ARG A 65 -0.43 14.93 6.22
C ARG A 65 -0.32 13.51 6.79
N VAL A 66 -1.28 13.08 7.62
CA VAL A 66 -1.30 11.73 8.21
C VAL A 66 -1.61 10.72 7.10
N ALA A 67 -2.64 10.98 6.30
CA ALA A 67 -2.98 10.12 5.16
C ALA A 67 -1.82 10.01 4.16
N GLU A 68 -1.19 11.13 3.81
CA GLU A 68 -0.03 11.13 2.92
C GLU A 68 1.12 10.29 3.46
N ALA A 69 1.53 10.51 4.72
CA ALA A 69 2.65 9.79 5.33
C ALA A 69 2.40 8.27 5.33
N THR A 70 1.20 7.85 5.73
CA THR A 70 0.79 6.44 5.75
C THR A 70 0.81 5.83 4.35
N PHE A 71 0.24 6.52 3.36
CA PHE A 71 0.18 5.98 1.99
C PHE A 71 1.54 5.94 1.30
N ARG A 72 2.40 6.93 1.51
CA ARG A 72 3.78 6.91 0.97
C ARG A 72 4.58 5.75 1.55
N ALA A 73 4.49 5.53 2.86
CA ALA A 73 5.15 4.39 3.50
C ALA A 73 4.63 3.05 2.96
N MET A 74 3.31 2.85 2.95
CA MET A 74 2.69 1.65 2.41
C MET A 74 3.09 1.38 0.94
N ILE A 75 3.06 2.40 0.08
CA ILE A 75 3.40 2.24 -1.34
C ILE A 75 4.86 1.81 -1.51
N ARG A 76 5.78 2.46 -0.79
CA ARG A 76 7.21 2.09 -0.81
C ARG A 76 7.41 0.63 -0.42
N GLU A 77 6.84 0.20 0.71
CA GLU A 77 7.01 -1.19 1.17
C GLU A 77 6.39 -2.21 0.20
N PHE A 78 5.26 -1.89 -0.43
CA PHE A 78 4.69 -2.76 -1.46
C PHE A 78 5.63 -2.94 -2.66
N ILE A 79 6.34 -1.88 -3.06
CA ILE A 79 7.30 -1.93 -4.16
C ILE A 79 8.53 -2.77 -3.76
N GLU A 80 9.08 -2.58 -2.56
CA GLU A 80 10.25 -3.34 -2.11
C GLU A 80 9.93 -4.84 -2.01
N VAL A 81 8.79 -5.21 -1.42
CA VAL A 81 8.33 -6.61 -1.36
C VAL A 81 8.18 -7.22 -2.76
N GLU A 82 7.68 -6.48 -3.75
CA GLU A 82 7.60 -6.98 -5.13
C GLU A 82 8.99 -7.19 -5.76
N ARG A 83 9.92 -6.26 -5.53
CA ARG A 83 11.29 -6.37 -6.04
C ARG A 83 11.98 -7.61 -5.49
N GLU A 84 11.86 -7.88 -4.19
CA GLU A 84 12.40 -9.08 -3.56
C GLU A 84 11.80 -10.37 -4.15
N LEU A 85 10.48 -10.41 -4.36
CA LEU A 85 9.80 -11.55 -4.97
C LEU A 85 10.25 -11.79 -6.43
N PHE A 86 10.48 -10.72 -7.19
CA PHE A 86 10.95 -10.82 -8.57
C PHE A 86 12.37 -11.39 -8.63
N VAL A 87 13.30 -10.87 -7.80
CA VAL A 87 14.67 -11.38 -7.70
C VAL A 87 14.66 -12.87 -7.34
N ARG A 88 13.87 -13.27 -6.34
CA ARG A 88 13.77 -14.67 -5.90
C ARG A 88 13.23 -15.60 -7.00
N LYS A 89 12.27 -15.14 -7.80
CA LYS A 89 11.76 -15.93 -8.94
C LYS A 89 12.83 -16.13 -10.01
N ALA A 90 13.61 -15.10 -10.32
CA ALA A 90 14.69 -15.19 -11.30
C ALA A 90 15.79 -16.18 -10.86
N SER A 91 16.18 -16.17 -9.58
CA SER A 91 17.18 -17.12 -9.03
C SER A 91 16.70 -18.57 -9.00
N ASN A 92 15.40 -18.81 -8.86
CA ASN A 92 14.81 -20.16 -8.85
C ASN A 92 14.53 -20.71 -10.25
N SER A 93 14.54 -19.88 -11.31
CA SER A 93 14.38 -20.32 -12.70
C SER A 93 15.69 -20.73 -13.37
N GLU A 94 16.83 -20.53 -12.70
CA GLU A 94 18.18 -20.91 -13.17
C GLU A 94 18.70 -22.21 -12.51
N GLN A 95 17.87 -22.90 -11.71
CA GLN A 95 18.13 -24.21 -11.10
C GLN A 95 17.15 -25.26 -11.62
#